data_AF-A0A959SEY1-F1
#
_entry.id   AF-A0A959SEY1-F1
#
_cell.length_a   1.000
_cell.length_b   1.000
_cell.length_c   1.000
_cell.angle_alpha   90.00
_cell.angle_beta   90.00
_cell.angle_gamma   90.00
#
_symmetry.space_group_name_H-M   'P 1'
#
loop_
_entity.id
_entity.type
_entity.pdbx_description
1 polymer ?
#
loop_
_entity_poly.entity_id
_entity_poly.type
_entity_poly.pdbx_seq_one_letter_code
_entity_poly.pdbx_strand_id
1 'polypeptide(L)'
;MRKWLDRYYGTLRKIKANYVLLNLFNRRKLAHAQRMYRKYGIHRSVLLPISSTDLPATRTTDLPWLDTADGLARLASHPGLQRFDAATREAILAWPENGYVILRGLFKPEEVAEINAEIDRLIREKVVDFNFTGRKIMFAFHHSELLRKYVHDRRILDVMDFLLGKRMKVFQSINFLTGSEQA
;
A
#
# COMPACT_ATOMS: atom_id res chain seq x y z
N MET A 1 34.60 -2.24 -22.57
CA MET A 1 34.36 -2.72 -21.18
C MET A 1 32.90 -2.67 -20.74
N ARG A 2 32.18 -1.54 -20.89
CA ARG A 2 30.78 -1.38 -20.47
C ARG A 2 29.80 -2.43 -21.07
N LYS A 3 29.89 -2.69 -22.38
CA LYS A 3 29.07 -3.71 -23.09
C LYS A 3 29.34 -5.17 -22.68
N TRP A 4 30.53 -5.48 -22.16
CA TRP A 4 30.86 -6.85 -21.70
C TRP A 4 30.31 -7.08 -20.30
N LEU A 5 30.42 -6.07 -19.43
CA LEU A 5 29.78 -6.07 -18.11
C LEU A 5 28.26 -6.19 -18.24
N ASP A 6 27.60 -5.49 -19.17
CA ASP A 6 26.14 -5.59 -19.35
C ASP A 6 25.66 -7.00 -19.72
N ARG A 7 26.45 -7.78 -20.48
CA ARG A 7 26.13 -9.16 -20.88
C ARG A 7 26.19 -10.15 -19.72
N TYR A 8 27.09 -9.93 -18.76
CA TYR A 8 27.20 -10.75 -17.55
C TYR A 8 26.35 -10.22 -16.39
N TYR A 9 26.11 -8.91 -16.32
CA TYR A 9 25.25 -8.28 -15.32
C TYR A 9 23.82 -8.82 -15.43
N GLY A 10 23.28 -9.02 -16.64
CA GLY A 10 21.95 -9.62 -16.82
C GLY A 10 21.83 -11.04 -16.26
N THR A 11 22.90 -11.84 -16.34
CA THR A 11 22.94 -13.24 -15.87
C THR A 11 23.28 -13.32 -14.38
N LEU A 12 24.23 -12.52 -13.90
CA LEU A 12 24.59 -12.37 -12.49
C LEU A 12 23.45 -11.77 -11.65
N ARG A 13 22.62 -10.88 -12.22
CA ARG A 13 21.42 -10.33 -11.58
C ARG A 13 20.29 -11.35 -11.42
N LYS A 14 20.31 -12.44 -12.20
CA LYS A 14 19.44 -13.62 -12.00
C LYS A 14 19.98 -14.58 -10.95
N ILE A 15 21.25 -14.43 -10.53
CA ILE A 15 21.84 -15.25 -9.48
C ILE A 15 21.23 -14.82 -8.15
N LYS A 16 20.17 -15.55 -7.77
CA LYS A 16 19.50 -15.45 -6.47
C LYS A 16 20.44 -15.79 -5.29
N ALA A 17 21.66 -16.26 -5.53
CA ALA A 17 22.62 -16.58 -4.47
C ALA A 17 22.94 -15.37 -3.59
N ASN A 18 23.14 -14.17 -4.18
CA ASN A 18 23.39 -12.96 -3.38
C ASN A 18 22.20 -12.61 -2.49
N TYR A 19 20.97 -12.78 -2.99
CA TYR A 19 19.74 -12.60 -2.22
C TYR A 19 19.67 -13.60 -1.06
N VAL A 20 19.96 -14.88 -1.32
CA VAL A 20 19.95 -15.94 -0.31
C VAL A 20 21.02 -15.69 0.76
N LEU A 21 22.24 -15.31 0.36
CA LEU A 21 23.33 -14.98 1.27
C LEU A 21 22.98 -13.76 2.14
N LEU A 22 22.45 -12.69 1.53
CA LEU A 22 22.00 -11.51 2.26
C LEU A 22 20.93 -11.86 3.30
N ASN A 23 19.95 -12.68 2.91
CA ASN A 23 18.91 -13.16 3.81
C ASN A 23 19.47 -14.06 4.92
N LEU A 24 20.48 -14.87 4.61
CA LEU A 24 21.15 -15.73 5.60
C LEU A 24 21.86 -14.88 6.65
N PHE A 25 22.64 -13.89 6.24
CA PHE A 25 23.31 -12.96 7.16
C PHE A 25 22.31 -12.11 7.97
N ASN A 26 21.11 -11.86 7.42
CA ASN A 26 20.04 -11.11 8.09
C ASN A 26 18.95 -12.02 8.69
N ARG A 27 19.21 -13.33 8.90
CA ARG A 27 18.18 -14.31 9.29
C ARG A 27 17.37 -13.91 10.52
N ARG A 28 17.98 -13.22 11.49
CA ARG A 28 17.28 -12.71 12.69
C ARG A 28 16.16 -11.72 12.35
N LYS A 29 16.36 -10.87 11.35
CA LYS A 29 15.35 -9.91 10.85
C LYS A 29 14.19 -10.61 10.15
N LEU A 30 14.40 -11.83 9.65
CA LEU A 30 13.38 -12.64 8.96
C LEU A 30 12.48 -13.43 9.92
N ALA A 31 12.67 -13.34 11.24
CA ALA A 31 11.86 -14.07 12.21
C ALA A 31 10.36 -13.76 12.08
N HIS A 32 10.00 -12.51 11.77
CA HIS A 32 8.61 -12.13 11.53
C HIS A 32 8.07 -12.80 10.24
N ALA A 33 8.80 -12.70 9.13
CA ALA A 33 8.42 -13.35 7.88
C ALA A 33 8.24 -14.87 8.05
N GLN A 34 9.13 -15.51 8.82
CA GLN A 34 9.04 -16.95 9.08
C GLN A 34 7.79 -17.32 9.89
N ARG A 35 7.39 -16.48 10.86
CA ARG A 35 6.12 -16.64 11.57
C ARG A 35 4.93 -16.48 10.63
N MET A 36 4.97 -15.50 9.73
CA MET A 36 3.89 -15.29 8.76
C MET A 36 3.78 -16.43 7.76
N TYR A 37 4.90 -16.95 7.26
CA TYR A 37 4.90 -18.09 6.34
C TYR A 37 4.22 -19.31 6.99
N ARG A 38 4.52 -19.59 8.25
CA ARG A 38 3.83 -20.65 9.00
C ARG A 38 2.34 -20.36 9.18
N LYS A 39 1.97 -19.13 9.59
CA LYS A 39 0.58 -18.72 9.79
C LYS A 39 -0.26 -18.90 8.53
N TYR A 40 0.32 -18.56 7.38
CA TYR A 40 -0.34 -18.60 6.08
C TYR A 40 -0.03 -19.87 5.28
N GLY A 41 0.54 -20.92 5.87
CA GLY A 41 0.78 -22.20 5.19
C GLY A 41 1.76 -22.14 4.00
N ILE A 42 2.65 -21.15 3.96
CA ILE A 42 3.66 -21.01 2.91
C ILE A 42 4.82 -21.97 3.19
N HIS A 43 4.97 -22.99 2.34
CA HIS A 43 5.98 -24.06 2.48
C HIS A 43 7.36 -23.70 1.89
N ARG A 44 7.63 -22.41 1.69
CA ARG A 44 8.88 -21.89 1.12
C ARG A 44 9.83 -21.44 2.22
N SER A 45 11.15 -21.54 2.00
CA SER A 45 12.12 -20.93 2.92
C SER A 45 12.09 -19.41 2.79
N VAL A 46 12.10 -18.69 3.92
CA VAL A 46 12.23 -17.22 3.96
C VAL A 46 13.56 -16.71 3.40
N LEU A 47 14.54 -17.60 3.20
CA LEU A 47 15.81 -17.26 2.58
C LEU A 47 15.69 -17.18 1.05
N LEU A 48 14.72 -17.87 0.47
CA LEU A 48 14.48 -17.93 -0.97
C LEU A 48 13.43 -16.90 -1.39
N PRO A 49 13.48 -16.42 -2.64
CA PRO A 49 12.39 -15.63 -3.18
C PRO A 49 11.09 -16.44 -3.17
N ILE A 50 10.00 -15.74 -2.90
CA ILE A 50 8.62 -16.25 -2.94
C ILE A 50 7.95 -15.81 -4.25
N SER A 51 7.17 -16.70 -4.86
CA SER A 51 6.29 -16.40 -5.99
C SER A 51 4.85 -16.79 -5.69
N SER A 52 3.92 -16.41 -6.58
CA SER A 52 2.50 -16.78 -6.47
C SER A 52 2.28 -18.29 -6.40
N THR A 53 3.15 -19.09 -7.03
CA THR A 53 3.13 -20.57 -6.99
C THR A 53 3.46 -21.16 -5.63
N ASP A 54 4.15 -20.40 -4.76
CA ASP A 54 4.51 -20.84 -3.41
C ASP A 54 3.41 -20.50 -2.39
N LEU A 55 2.40 -19.72 -2.80
CA LEU A 55 1.27 -19.36 -1.96
C LEU A 55 0.25 -20.52 -1.96
N PRO A 56 -0.39 -20.82 -0.82
CA PRO A 56 -1.44 -21.83 -0.79
C PRO A 56 -2.56 -21.50 -1.78
N ALA A 57 -3.04 -22.52 -2.49
CA ALA A 57 -4.19 -22.38 -3.38
C ALA A 57 -5.50 -22.16 -2.61
N THR A 58 -5.52 -22.47 -1.31
CA THR A 58 -6.68 -22.32 -0.44
C THR A 58 -6.97 -20.84 -0.22
N ARG A 59 -8.20 -20.40 -0.56
CA ARG A 59 -8.66 -19.05 -0.25
C ARG A 59 -8.55 -18.80 1.25
N THR A 60 -8.01 -17.64 1.60
CA THR A 60 -7.93 -17.20 3.00
C THR A 60 -9.35 -17.12 3.56
N THR A 61 -9.55 -17.63 4.78
CA THR A 61 -10.84 -17.54 5.50
C THR A 61 -11.13 -16.13 6.02
N ASP A 62 -10.15 -15.24 5.91
CA ASP A 62 -10.15 -13.89 6.49
C ASP A 62 -10.40 -12.84 5.39
N LEU A 63 -11.52 -12.99 4.68
CA LEU A 63 -11.97 -12.04 3.66
C LEU A 63 -12.52 -10.75 4.30
N PRO A 64 -12.40 -9.60 3.63
CA PRO A 64 -13.22 -8.44 3.94
C PRO A 64 -14.70 -8.81 4.04
N TRP A 65 -15.42 -8.24 5.01
CA TRP A 65 -16.82 -8.62 5.22
C TRP A 65 -17.72 -8.29 4.01
N LEU A 66 -17.41 -7.22 3.27
CA LEU A 66 -18.10 -6.85 2.02
C LEU A 66 -17.79 -7.76 0.83
N ASP A 67 -16.78 -8.63 0.93
CA ASP A 67 -16.50 -9.64 -0.10
C ASP A 67 -17.39 -10.89 0.07
N THR A 68 -18.35 -10.86 1.01
CA THR A 68 -19.30 -11.94 1.28
C THR A 68 -20.73 -11.52 0.90
N ALA A 69 -21.54 -12.48 0.43
CA ALA A 69 -22.93 -12.22 0.06
C ALA A 69 -23.77 -11.69 1.24
N ASP A 70 -23.53 -12.20 2.46
CA ASP A 70 -24.20 -11.74 3.67
C ASP A 70 -23.77 -10.30 4.05
N GLY A 71 -22.48 -9.96 3.91
CA GLY A 71 -21.99 -8.61 4.16
C GLY A 71 -22.58 -7.58 3.19
N LEU A 72 -22.68 -7.93 1.90
CA LEU A 72 -23.34 -7.09 0.90
C LEU A 72 -24.83 -6.87 1.23
N ALA A 73 -25.55 -7.94 1.59
CA ALA A 73 -26.96 -7.84 1.96
C ALA A 73 -27.20 -6.97 3.21
N ARG A 74 -26.23 -6.91 4.13
CA ARG A 74 -26.31 -6.13 5.37
C ARG A 74 -25.74 -4.72 5.27
N LEU A 75 -25.06 -4.36 4.19
CA LEU A 75 -24.38 -3.07 4.07
C LEU A 75 -25.33 -1.88 4.30
N ALA A 76 -26.50 -1.90 3.67
CA ALA A 76 -27.48 -0.82 3.78
C ALA A 76 -28.06 -0.64 5.20
N SER A 77 -28.14 -1.71 5.98
CA SER A 77 -28.66 -1.71 7.35
C SER A 77 -27.56 -1.71 8.42
N HIS A 78 -26.28 -1.72 8.03
CA HIS A 78 -25.18 -1.87 8.96
C HIS A 78 -25.07 -0.62 9.86
N PRO A 79 -25.14 -0.74 11.21
CA PRO A 79 -25.11 0.42 12.12
C PRO A 79 -23.87 1.29 11.97
N GLY A 80 -22.74 0.66 11.62
CA GLY A 80 -21.48 1.33 11.36
C GLY A 80 -21.54 2.36 10.22
N LEU A 81 -22.49 2.26 9.29
CA LEU A 81 -22.65 3.22 8.19
C LEU A 81 -23.11 4.60 8.71
N GLN A 82 -23.84 4.63 9.83
CA GLN A 82 -24.39 5.86 10.41
C GLN A 82 -23.33 6.83 10.94
N ARG A 83 -22.09 6.38 11.13
CA ARG A 83 -20.97 7.22 11.56
C ARG A 83 -20.51 8.22 10.49
N PHE A 84 -20.86 7.97 9.23
CA PHE A 84 -20.43 8.78 8.09
C PHE A 84 -21.50 9.82 7.71
N ASP A 85 -21.07 10.93 7.11
CA ASP A 85 -21.99 11.91 6.53
C ASP A 85 -22.77 11.32 5.34
N ALA A 86 -23.82 12.03 4.89
CA ALA A 86 -24.71 11.54 3.85
C ALA A 86 -23.99 11.22 2.54
N ALA A 87 -23.09 12.09 2.09
CA ALA A 87 -22.35 11.92 0.84
C ALA A 87 -21.41 10.71 0.89
N THR A 88 -20.71 10.53 2.01
CA THR A 88 -19.81 9.38 2.22
C THR A 88 -20.60 8.08 2.32
N ARG A 89 -21.78 8.09 2.98
CA ARG A 89 -22.65 6.90 3.02
C ARG A 89 -23.09 6.47 1.63
N GLU A 90 -23.54 7.40 0.80
CA GLU A 90 -23.94 7.13 -0.58
C GLU A 90 -22.77 6.56 -1.40
N ALA A 91 -21.59 7.16 -1.28
CA ALA A 91 -20.39 6.67 -1.97
C ALA A 91 -19.95 5.27 -1.50
N ILE A 92 -20.10 4.96 -0.20
CA ILE A 92 -19.84 3.62 0.36
C ILE A 92 -20.86 2.60 -0.16
N LEU A 93 -22.14 2.96 -0.25
CA LEU A 93 -23.19 2.06 -0.77
C LEU A 93 -22.94 1.68 -2.22
N ALA A 94 -22.35 2.58 -3.01
CA ALA A 94 -22.01 2.33 -4.40
C ALA A 94 -20.68 1.53 -4.61
N TRP A 95 -19.90 1.31 -3.54
CA TRP A 95 -18.61 0.61 -3.63
C TRP A 95 -18.71 -0.81 -4.23
N PRO A 96 -19.65 -1.69 -3.84
CA PRO A 96 -19.71 -3.05 -4.36
C PRO A 96 -19.88 -3.12 -5.88
N GLU A 97 -20.59 -2.14 -6.45
CA GLU A 97 -20.84 -2.05 -7.88
C GLU A 97 -19.69 -1.35 -8.62
N ASN A 98 -19.16 -0.26 -8.06
CA ASN A 98 -18.17 0.58 -8.74
C ASN A 98 -16.71 0.13 -8.52
N GLY A 99 -16.43 -0.57 -7.42
CA GLY A 99 -15.07 -0.91 -6.99
C GLY A 99 -14.23 0.29 -6.50
N TYR A 100 -14.85 1.46 -6.31
CA TYR A 100 -14.21 2.67 -5.78
C TYR A 100 -15.18 3.53 -4.95
N VAL A 101 -14.64 4.35 -4.04
CA VAL A 101 -15.37 5.38 -3.27
C VAL A 101 -14.77 6.74 -3.61
N ILE A 102 -15.62 7.74 -3.87
CA ILE A 102 -15.20 9.14 -4.04
C ILE A 102 -15.62 9.94 -2.81
N LEU A 103 -14.63 10.41 -2.04
CA LEU A 103 -14.83 11.32 -0.91
C LEU A 103 -14.70 12.77 -1.40
N ARG A 104 -15.79 13.34 -1.90
CA ARG A 104 -15.78 14.70 -2.49
C ARG A 104 -15.49 15.76 -1.43
N GLY A 105 -14.53 16.64 -1.72
CA GLY A 105 -14.19 17.75 -0.81
C GLY A 105 -13.64 17.28 0.54
N LEU A 106 -13.06 16.07 0.60
CA LEU A 106 -12.51 15.49 1.83
C LEU A 106 -11.51 16.42 2.52
N PHE A 107 -10.62 17.01 1.73
CA PHE A 107 -9.64 18.00 2.16
C PHE A 107 -10.07 19.38 1.69
N LYS A 108 -9.94 20.37 2.58
CA LYS A 108 -10.19 21.76 2.24
C LYS A 108 -9.08 22.31 1.33
N PRO A 109 -9.34 23.36 0.54
CA PRO A 109 -8.34 23.95 -0.35
C PRO A 109 -7.02 24.31 0.36
N GLU A 110 -7.10 24.73 1.61
CA GLU A 110 -5.94 25.13 2.42
C GLU A 110 -5.11 23.91 2.83
N GLU A 111 -5.76 22.80 3.20
CA GLU A 111 -5.09 21.53 3.51
C GLU A 111 -4.35 21.00 2.27
N VAL A 112 -5.00 21.08 1.09
CA VAL A 112 -4.39 20.68 -0.18
C VAL A 112 -3.19 21.56 -0.52
N ALA A 113 -3.31 22.87 -0.36
CA ALA A 113 -2.20 23.80 -0.59
C ALA A 113 -1.02 23.53 0.34
N GLU A 114 -1.29 23.23 1.62
CA GLU A 114 -0.27 22.89 2.62
C GLU A 114 0.50 21.62 2.24
N ILE A 115 -0.20 20.57 1.81
CA ILE A 115 0.40 19.31 1.36
C ILE A 115 1.30 19.54 0.14
N ASN A 116 0.83 20.32 -0.85
CA ASN A 116 1.59 20.60 -2.06
C ASN A 116 2.85 21.43 -1.75
N ALA A 117 2.71 22.48 -0.94
CA ALA A 117 3.84 23.32 -0.54
C ALA A 117 4.92 22.53 0.22
N GLU A 118 4.51 21.55 1.04
CA GLU A 118 5.44 20.68 1.75
C GLU A 118 6.20 19.75 0.81
N ILE A 119 5.53 19.18 -0.21
CA ILE A 119 6.21 18.38 -1.23
C ILE A 119 7.23 19.25 -2.00
N ASP A 120 6.85 20.45 -2.41
CA ASP A 120 7.75 21.39 -3.09
C ASP A 120 8.96 21.76 -2.23
N ARG A 121 8.75 21.96 -0.93
CA ARG A 121 9.83 22.18 0.03
C ARG A 121 10.79 21.00 0.08
N LEU A 122 10.27 19.78 0.24
CA LEU A 122 11.09 18.57 0.33
C LEU A 122 11.91 18.33 -0.95
N ILE A 123 11.35 18.62 -2.13
CA ILE A 123 12.06 18.53 -3.42
C ILE A 123 13.16 19.60 -3.49
N ARG A 124 12.84 20.86 -3.21
CA ARG A 124 13.79 21.98 -3.26
C ARG A 124 14.97 21.79 -2.31
N GLU A 125 14.70 21.26 -1.11
CA GLU A 125 15.72 20.93 -0.11
C GLU A 125 16.45 19.60 -0.40
N LYS A 126 16.07 18.88 -1.47
CA LYS A 126 16.62 17.58 -1.86
C LYS A 126 16.49 16.51 -0.76
N VAL A 127 15.47 16.61 0.08
CA VAL A 127 15.14 15.62 1.11
C VAL A 127 14.48 14.39 0.46
N VAL A 128 13.67 14.64 -0.55
CA VAL A 128 13.07 13.61 -1.41
C VAL A 128 13.39 13.93 -2.86
N ASP A 129 13.41 12.90 -3.69
CA ASP A 129 13.59 13.06 -5.13
C ASP A 129 12.64 12.12 -5.88
N PHE A 130 12.41 12.42 -7.14
CA PHE A 130 11.71 11.52 -8.02
C PHE A 130 12.50 10.22 -8.16
N ASN A 131 11.76 9.12 -8.32
CA ASN A 131 12.36 7.85 -8.68
C ASN A 131 13.10 7.93 -10.02
N PHE A 132 13.80 6.87 -10.42
CA PHE A 132 14.56 6.80 -11.67
C PHE A 132 13.76 7.14 -12.95
N THR A 133 12.43 7.12 -12.91
CA THR A 133 11.56 7.51 -14.04
C THR A 133 11.20 9.00 -14.04
N GLY A 134 11.51 9.75 -12.98
CA GLY A 134 11.19 11.17 -12.84
C GLY A 134 9.72 11.47 -12.52
N ARG A 135 8.92 10.46 -12.13
CA ARG A 135 7.44 10.57 -12.12
C ARG A 135 6.80 10.47 -10.74
N LYS A 136 7.45 9.76 -9.82
CA LYS A 136 6.88 9.52 -8.49
C LYS A 136 7.88 9.70 -7.37
N ILE A 137 7.39 10.26 -6.27
CA ILE A 137 8.13 10.36 -5.01
C ILE A 137 7.55 9.30 -4.07
N MET A 138 8.42 8.43 -3.59
CA MET A 138 8.04 7.29 -2.75
C MET A 138 8.25 7.65 -1.29
N PHE A 139 7.30 7.30 -0.43
CA PHE A 139 7.44 7.40 1.04
C PHE A 139 7.76 8.82 1.56
N ALA A 140 7.28 9.88 0.90
CA ALA A 140 7.51 11.26 1.33
C ALA A 140 7.06 11.50 2.78
N PHE A 141 6.05 10.77 3.26
CA PHE A 141 5.55 10.85 4.63
C PHE A 141 6.55 10.40 5.72
N HIS A 142 7.63 9.70 5.38
CA HIS A 142 8.71 9.42 6.33
C HIS A 142 9.58 10.64 6.63
N HIS A 143 9.50 11.67 5.80
CA HIS A 143 10.36 12.86 5.84
C HIS A 143 9.61 14.13 6.25
N SER A 144 8.31 14.03 6.52
CA SER A 144 7.47 15.17 6.89
C SER A 144 6.36 14.74 7.84
N GLU A 145 6.33 15.33 9.03
CA GLU A 145 5.25 15.12 10.00
C GLU A 145 3.90 15.63 9.47
N LEU A 146 3.92 16.66 8.62
CA LEU A 146 2.71 17.13 7.93
C LEU A 146 2.14 16.05 7.02
N LEU A 147 2.97 15.50 6.12
CA LEU A 147 2.53 14.44 5.22
C LEU A 147 2.14 13.18 6.01
N ARG A 148 2.87 12.88 7.10
CA ARG A 148 2.56 11.77 8.00
C ARG A 148 1.17 11.91 8.63
N LYS A 149 0.79 13.11 9.06
CA LYS A 149 -0.55 13.43 9.56
C LYS A 149 -1.62 13.09 8.51
N TYR A 150 -1.46 13.56 7.27
CA TYR A 150 -2.47 13.37 6.23
C TYR A 150 -2.58 11.93 5.71
N VAL A 151 -1.48 11.18 5.58
CA VAL A 151 -1.58 9.76 5.19
C VAL A 151 -2.25 8.91 6.29
N HIS A 152 -2.19 9.34 7.56
CA HIS A 152 -2.86 8.70 8.68
C HIS A 152 -4.22 9.31 9.03
N ASP A 153 -4.78 10.15 8.16
CA ASP A 153 -6.03 10.86 8.41
C ASP A 153 -7.20 9.88 8.61
N ARG A 154 -7.94 10.05 9.70
CA ARG A 154 -9.05 9.17 10.05
C ARG A 154 -10.23 9.30 9.10
N ARG A 155 -10.41 10.43 8.43
CA ARG A 155 -11.45 10.60 7.40
C ARG A 155 -11.29 9.60 6.25
N ILE A 156 -10.06 9.18 5.94
CA ILE A 156 -9.76 8.12 4.95
C ILE A 156 -9.80 6.75 5.63
N LEU A 157 -9.02 6.60 6.70
CA LEU A 157 -8.80 5.29 7.29
C LEU A 157 -10.07 4.72 7.96
N ASP A 158 -11.01 5.53 8.45
CA ASP A 158 -12.29 5.03 8.97
C ASP A 158 -13.15 4.43 7.87
N VAL A 159 -13.13 5.01 6.66
CA VAL A 159 -13.81 4.44 5.48
C VAL A 159 -13.14 3.12 5.08
N MET A 160 -11.81 3.08 5.00
CA MET A 160 -11.10 1.83 4.68
C MET A 160 -11.32 0.75 5.75
N ASP A 161 -11.29 1.14 7.03
CA ASP A 161 -11.55 0.22 8.15
C ASP A 161 -12.93 -0.39 8.05
N PHE A 162 -13.91 0.45 7.70
CA PHE A 162 -15.29 0.01 7.50
C PHE A 162 -15.40 -0.92 6.30
N LEU A 163 -14.93 -0.53 5.12
CA LEU A 163 -15.04 -1.35 3.90
C LEU A 163 -14.35 -2.71 4.07
N LEU A 164 -13.18 -2.74 4.69
CA LEU A 164 -12.37 -3.96 4.82
C LEU A 164 -12.67 -4.77 6.10
N GLY A 165 -13.46 -4.21 7.02
CA GLY A 165 -13.81 -4.83 8.30
C GLY A 165 -12.62 -5.01 9.25
N LYS A 166 -11.53 -4.26 9.05
CA LYS A 166 -10.26 -4.42 9.78
C LYS A 166 -9.58 -3.08 9.98
N ARG A 167 -8.75 -2.96 11.02
CA ARG A 167 -7.96 -1.75 11.25
C ARG A 167 -6.84 -1.63 10.21
N MET A 168 -6.99 -0.68 9.31
CA MET A 168 -6.04 -0.37 8.25
C MET A 168 -4.86 0.45 8.77
N LYS A 169 -3.70 0.14 8.18
CA LYS A 169 -2.44 0.80 8.45
C LYS A 169 -1.82 1.24 7.14
N VAL A 170 -1.29 2.46 7.13
CA VAL A 170 -0.49 2.97 6.02
C VAL A 170 0.77 2.13 5.93
N PHE A 171 1.04 1.58 4.75
CA PHE A 171 2.29 0.88 4.46
C PHE A 171 3.20 1.68 3.51
N GLN A 172 2.61 2.51 2.64
CA GLN A 172 3.32 3.25 1.61
C GLN A 172 2.50 4.47 1.19
N SER A 173 3.21 5.53 0.80
CA SER A 173 2.65 6.64 0.03
C SER A 173 3.42 6.80 -1.28
N ILE A 174 2.72 7.29 -2.30
CA ILE A 174 3.31 7.67 -3.58
C ILE A 174 2.71 9.03 -3.95
N ASN A 175 3.56 10.00 -4.24
CA ASN A 175 3.16 11.31 -4.73
C ASN A 175 3.48 11.38 -6.23
N PHE A 176 2.53 11.88 -7.02
CA PHE A 176 2.66 12.06 -8.47
C PHE A 176 2.57 13.54 -8.82
N LEU A 177 3.24 13.96 -9.90
CA LEU A 177 3.10 15.31 -10.46
C LEU A 177 1.75 15.51 -11.16
N THR A 178 1.30 14.47 -11.86
CA THR A 178 0.04 14.41 -12.60
C THR A 178 -0.67 13.09 -12.28
N GLY A 179 -1.99 13.03 -12.46
CA GLY A 179 -2.80 11.86 -12.08
C GLY A 179 -2.30 10.54 -12.69
N SER A 180 -2.44 9.44 -11.93
CA SER A 180 -2.13 8.03 -12.25
C SER A 180 -1.08 7.79 -13.34
N GLU A 181 0.18 8.12 -13.06
CA GLU A 181 1.34 7.67 -13.87
C GLU A 181 1.91 6.33 -13.39
N GLN A 182 1.07 5.46 -12.80
CA GLN A 182 1.46 4.09 -12.50
C GLN A 182 1.44 3.25 -13.78
N ALA A 183 2.47 3.42 -14.61
CA ALA A 183 2.78 2.57 -15.77
C ALA A 183 4.11 1.84 -15.55
#